data_AF-A0AAW6HYC6-F1
#
_entry.id   AF-A0AAW6HYC6-F1
#
_cell.length_a   1.000
_cell.length_b   1.000
_cell.length_c   1.000
_cell.angle_alpha   90.00
_cell.angle_beta   90.00
_cell.angle_gamma   90.00
#
_symmetry.space_group_name_H-M   'P 1'
#
loop_
_entity.id
_entity.type
_entity.pdbx_description
1 polymer ?
#
loop_
_entity_poly.entity_id
_entity_poly.type
_entity_poly.pdbx_seq_one_letter_code
_entity_poly.pdbx_strand_id
1 'polypeptide(L)'
;MKVFTELTPECDITAQMYAAGYEKKEIAVLKHRAVSTINNQLQTAFLILGVRNGRELALKLAERISGIRLTLDFSPAMRSFVACVLLIILCVDSHLDMKRQQIRTRSNANVELIARVRVRIRGRNMPLLYGT
;
A
#
# COMPACT_ATOMS: atom_id res chain seq x y z
N MET A 1 19.87 15.35 -3.04
CA MET A 1 21.08 14.66 -2.53
C MET A 1 21.72 13.93 -3.70
N LYS A 2 23.00 14.13 -3.98
CA LYS A 2 23.67 13.49 -5.13
C LYS A 2 24.04 12.06 -4.73
N VAL A 3 23.45 11.06 -5.39
CA VAL A 3 23.65 9.64 -5.01
C VAL A 3 24.69 8.99 -5.91
N PHE A 4 24.65 9.26 -7.21
CA PHE A 4 25.68 8.82 -8.15
C PHE A 4 26.67 9.95 -8.44
N THR A 5 27.89 9.85 -7.90
CA THR A 5 28.96 10.84 -8.14
C THR A 5 29.43 10.86 -9.59
N GLU A 6 29.33 9.72 -10.27
CA GLU A 6 29.69 9.46 -11.68
C GLU A 6 28.74 10.12 -12.69
N LEU A 7 27.54 10.51 -12.26
CA LEU A 7 26.53 11.12 -13.12
C LEU A 7 26.48 12.64 -12.99
N THR A 8 26.00 13.28 -14.06
CA THR A 8 25.55 14.68 -14.00
C THR A 8 24.36 14.79 -13.03
N PRO A 9 24.21 15.91 -12.31
CA PRO A 9 23.17 16.05 -11.29
C PRO A 9 21.75 15.87 -11.86
N GLU A 10 21.53 16.33 -13.08
CA GLU A 10 20.26 16.15 -13.80
C GLU A 10 19.94 14.68 -14.09
N CYS A 11 20.95 13.91 -14.49
CA CYS A 11 20.82 12.51 -14.84
C CYS A 11 20.67 11.64 -13.58
N ASP A 12 21.36 12.00 -12.49
CA ASP A 12 21.25 11.36 -11.18
C ASP A 12 19.80 11.45 -10.64
N ILE A 13 19.19 12.64 -10.71
CA ILE A 13 17.79 12.83 -10.28
C ILE A 13 16.83 12.00 -11.15
N THR A 14 17.03 11.98 -12.47
CA THR A 14 16.22 11.16 -13.39
C THR A 14 16.36 9.67 -13.09
N ALA A 15 17.59 9.19 -12.82
CA ALA A 15 17.86 7.80 -12.48
C ALA A 15 17.22 7.40 -11.13
N GLN A 16 17.24 8.31 -10.14
CA GLN A 16 16.59 8.10 -8.85
C GLN A 16 15.07 7.99 -8.98
N MET A 17 14.43 8.89 -9.74
CA MET A 17 12.99 8.79 -9.99
C MET A 17 12.63 7.50 -10.72
N TYR A 18 13.39 7.11 -11.73
CA TYR A 18 13.15 5.86 -12.44
C TYR A 18 13.34 4.62 -11.55
N ALA A 19 14.35 4.62 -10.69
CA ALA A 19 14.60 3.57 -9.71
C ALA A 19 13.51 3.48 -8.61
N ALA A 20 12.88 4.61 -8.27
CA ALA A 20 11.74 4.64 -7.36
C ALA A 20 10.43 4.10 -7.98
N GLY A 21 10.42 3.80 -9.28
CA GLY A 21 9.30 3.20 -9.99
C GLY A 21 8.47 4.17 -10.84
N TYR A 22 8.87 5.44 -10.96
CA TYR A 22 8.18 6.39 -11.83
C TYR A 22 8.36 6.02 -13.32
N GLU A 23 7.29 6.14 -14.10
CA GLU A 23 7.36 5.92 -15.54
C GLU A 23 8.09 7.07 -16.25
N LYS A 24 8.71 6.78 -17.39
CA LYS A 24 9.41 7.78 -18.20
C LYS A 24 8.52 8.97 -18.59
N LYS A 25 7.23 8.72 -18.81
CA LYS A 25 6.23 9.75 -19.12
C LYS A 25 5.95 10.65 -17.92
N GLU A 26 5.81 10.07 -16.73
CA GLU A 26 5.59 10.82 -15.48
C GLU A 26 6.80 11.69 -15.15
N ILE A 27 8.00 11.12 -15.27
CA ILE A 27 9.25 11.86 -15.07
C ILE A 27 9.37 13.03 -16.05
N ALA A 28 8.99 12.82 -17.31
CA ALA A 28 8.99 13.87 -18.33
C ALA A 28 8.03 15.02 -17.97
N VAL A 29 6.83 14.70 -17.48
CA VAL A 29 5.86 15.69 -17.00
C VAL A 29 6.40 16.45 -15.79
N LEU A 30 6.92 15.73 -14.78
CA LEU A 30 7.47 16.33 -13.56
C LEU A 30 8.67 17.25 -13.83
N LYS A 31 9.53 16.88 -14.78
CA LYS A 31 10.72 17.68 -15.15
C LYS A 31 10.42 18.73 -16.23
N HIS A 32 9.19 18.80 -16.75
CA HIS A 32 8.84 19.63 -17.92
C HIS A 32 9.80 19.43 -19.11
N ARG A 33 10.16 18.18 -19.40
CA ARG A 33 11.07 17.80 -20.49
C ARG A 33 10.39 16.82 -21.43
N ALA A 34 10.89 16.73 -22.66
CA ALA A 34 10.42 15.71 -23.60
C ALA A 34 10.78 14.30 -23.10
N VAL A 35 9.90 13.32 -23.39
CA VAL A 35 10.12 11.91 -23.03
C VAL A 35 11.40 11.37 -23.67
N SER A 36 11.74 11.82 -24.88
CA SER A 36 12.98 11.46 -25.57
C SER A 36 14.23 11.91 -24.79
N THR A 37 14.19 13.11 -24.20
CA THR A 37 15.29 13.63 -23.36
C THR A 37 15.48 12.77 -22.12
N ILE A 38 14.38 12.38 -21.45
CA ILE A 38 14.44 11.48 -20.28
C ILE A 38 15.00 10.11 -20.69
N ASN A 39 14.58 9.58 -21.84
CA ASN A 39 15.09 8.29 -22.33
C ASN A 39 16.60 8.35 -22.63
N ASN A 40 17.09 9.44 -23.23
CA ASN A 40 18.52 9.64 -23.49
C ASN A 40 19.34 9.75 -22.18
N GLN A 41 18.82 10.48 -21.19
CA GLN A 41 19.43 10.55 -19.86
C GLN A 41 19.53 9.15 -19.23
N LEU A 42 18.44 8.36 -19.24
CA LEU A 42 18.46 7.00 -18.69
C LEU A 42 19.41 6.06 -19.44
N GLN A 43 19.49 6.14 -20.77
CA GLN A 43 20.46 5.35 -21.54
C GLN A 43 21.90 5.71 -21.17
N THR A 44 22.19 7.00 -21.01
CA THR A 44 23.50 7.48 -20.57
C THR A 44 23.80 7.01 -19.15
N ALA A 45 22.80 7.07 -18.24
CA ALA A 45 22.92 6.56 -16.88
C ALA A 45 23.23 5.06 -16.86
N PHE A 46 22.53 4.26 -17.65
CA PHE A 46 22.75 2.81 -17.77
C PHE A 46 24.14 2.49 -18.30
N LEU A 47 24.61 3.24 -19.30
CA LEU A 47 25.95 3.07 -19.85
C LEU A 47 27.04 3.38 -18.82
N ILE A 48 26.96 4.55 -18.16
CA ILE A 48 27.96 5.00 -17.17
C ILE A 48 27.96 4.07 -15.95
N LEU A 49 26.78 3.68 -15.46
CA LEU A 49 26.64 2.81 -14.30
C LEU A 49 26.90 1.33 -14.65
N GLY A 50 27.06 0.96 -15.92
CA GLY A 50 27.24 -0.44 -16.34
C GLY A 50 26.03 -1.32 -16.03
N VAL A 51 24.83 -0.73 -16.01
CA VAL A 51 23.58 -1.38 -15.62
C VAL A 51 22.79 -1.76 -16.86
N ARG A 52 22.21 -2.97 -16.89
CA ARG A 52 21.44 -3.47 -18.05
C ARG A 52 19.94 -3.24 -17.94
N ASN A 53 19.42 -3.10 -16.73
CA ASN A 53 17.98 -3.03 -16.50
C ASN A 53 17.60 -2.08 -15.35
N GLY A 54 16.36 -1.60 -15.35
CA GLY A 54 15.84 -0.73 -14.29
C GLY A 54 15.92 -1.36 -12.89
N ARG A 55 15.74 -2.69 -12.80
CA ARG A 55 15.90 -3.44 -11.54
C ARG A 55 17.32 -3.36 -10.97
N GLU A 56 18.33 -3.55 -11.82
CA GLU A 56 19.72 -3.43 -11.40
C GLU A 56 20.05 -1.98 -11.00
N LEU A 57 19.45 -0.99 -11.67
CA LEU A 57 19.61 0.41 -11.29
C LEU A 57 19.03 0.67 -9.90
N ALA A 58 17.83 0.16 -9.62
CA ALA A 58 17.19 0.28 -8.31
C ALA A 58 18.01 -0.39 -7.20
N LEU A 59 18.54 -1.58 -7.46
CA LEU A 59 19.43 -2.27 -6.53
C LEU A 59 20.71 -1.45 -6.28
N LYS A 60 21.36 -0.97 -7.35
CA LYS A 60 22.58 -0.17 -7.24
C LYS A 60 22.33 1.15 -6.50
N LEU A 61 21.15 1.76 -6.68
CA LEU A 61 20.74 2.93 -5.92
C LEU A 61 20.57 2.60 -4.45
N ALA A 62 19.90 1.49 -4.14
CA ALA A 62 19.69 1.05 -2.77
C ALA A 62 21.01 0.70 -2.07
N GLU A 63 21.95 0.05 -2.75
CA GLU A 63 23.31 -0.19 -2.25
C GLU A 63 24.02 1.13 -1.90
N ARG A 64 23.89 2.17 -2.74
CA ARG A 64 24.51 3.49 -2.52
C ARG A 64 23.88 4.27 -1.38
N ILE A 65 22.56 4.20 -1.21
CA ILE A 65 21.84 4.89 -0.12
C ILE A 65 22.08 4.18 1.22
N SER A 66 22.04 2.85 1.24
CA SER A 66 22.21 2.07 2.47
C SER A 66 23.67 1.86 2.87
N GLY A 67 24.63 2.06 1.96
CA GLY A 67 26.06 1.82 2.21
C GLY A 67 26.42 0.35 2.43
N ILE A 68 25.45 -0.56 2.26
CA ILE A 68 25.56 -2.01 2.43
C ILE A 68 25.07 -2.65 1.13
N ARG A 69 25.74 -3.70 0.66
CA ARG A 69 25.25 -4.47 -0.51
C ARG A 69 23.90 -5.08 -0.16
N LEU A 70 22.83 -4.49 -0.69
CA LEU A 70 21.45 -4.92 -0.49
C LEU A 70 21.19 -6.16 -1.36
N THR A 71 21.80 -7.27 -0.97
CA THR A 71 21.35 -8.57 -1.43
C THR A 71 20.04 -8.87 -0.70
N LEU A 72 18.90 -8.78 -1.41
CA LEU A 72 17.62 -9.34 -0.98
C LEU A 72 17.64 -10.89 -0.93
N ASP A 73 18.83 -11.47 -0.76
CA ASP A 73 19.08 -12.86 -0.42
C ASP A 73 18.78 -13.05 1.07
N PHE A 74 17.59 -12.63 1.48
CA PHE A 74 17.04 -13.04 2.76
C PHE A 74 17.01 -14.56 2.77
N SER A 75 17.75 -15.15 3.70
CA SER A 75 17.75 -16.59 3.96
C SER A 75 16.30 -17.12 3.95
N PRO A 76 16.05 -18.33 3.42
CA PRO A 76 14.71 -18.94 3.46
C PRO A 76 14.05 -18.87 4.83
N ALA A 77 14.85 -18.92 5.91
CA ALA A 77 14.40 -18.73 7.28
C ALA A 77 13.82 -17.33 7.56
N MET A 78 14.45 -16.26 7.07
CA MET A 78 13.95 -14.88 7.21
C MET A 78 12.67 -14.66 6.43
N ARG A 79 12.57 -15.22 5.21
CA ARG A 79 11.33 -15.14 4.40
C ARG A 79 10.19 -15.86 5.10
N SER A 80 10.45 -17.06 5.63
CA SER A 80 9.48 -17.82 6.42
C SER A 80 9.05 -17.08 7.68
N PHE A 81 10.00 -16.49 8.42
CA PHE A 81 9.70 -15.72 9.62
C PHE A 81 8.79 -14.51 9.32
N VAL A 82 9.11 -13.73 8.29
CA VAL A 82 8.29 -12.58 7.87
C VAL A 82 6.88 -13.06 7.44
N ALA A 83 6.78 -14.15 6.69
CA ALA A 83 5.50 -14.73 6.32
C ALA A 83 4.68 -15.17 7.56
N CYS A 84 5.31 -15.85 8.53
CA CYS A 84 4.66 -16.25 9.77
C CYS A 84 4.16 -15.03 10.58
N VAL A 85 4.97 -13.97 10.68
CA VAL A 85 4.57 -12.75 11.40
C VAL A 85 3.38 -12.08 10.70
N LEU A 86 3.40 -11.95 9.38
CA LEU A 86 2.29 -11.37 8.62
C LEU A 86 1.00 -12.20 8.75
N LEU A 87 1.12 -13.54 8.74
CA LEU A 87 -0.02 -14.44 8.97
C LEU A 87 -0.60 -14.27 10.37
N ILE A 88 0.24 -14.15 11.41
CA ILE A 88 -0.24 -13.90 12.78
C ILE A 88 -1.02 -12.58 12.85
N ILE A 89 -0.48 -11.52 12.25
CA ILE A 89 -1.16 -10.21 12.21
C ILE A 89 -2.52 -10.34 11.52
N LEU A 90 -2.57 -10.99 10.35
CA LEU A 90 -3.81 -11.20 9.60
C LEU A 90 -4.84 -12.04 10.39
N CYS A 91 -4.39 -13.09 11.08
CA CYS A 91 -5.23 -13.94 11.91
C CYS A 91 -5.82 -13.16 13.09
N VAL A 92 -5.00 -12.33 13.75
CA VAL A 92 -5.45 -11.48 14.87
C VAL A 92 -6.44 -10.43 14.39
N ASP A 93 -6.16 -9.77 13.26
CA ASP A 93 -7.04 -8.78 12.66
C ASP A 93 -8.39 -9.38 12.26
N SER A 94 -8.38 -10.53 11.58
CA SER A 94 -9.60 -11.27 11.19
C SER A 94 -10.42 -11.71 12.41
N HIS A 95 -9.76 -12.16 13.47
CA HIS A 95 -10.44 -12.57 14.71
C HIS A 95 -11.05 -11.37 15.45
N LEU A 96 -10.36 -10.22 15.45
CA LEU A 96 -10.90 -8.97 16.00
C LEU A 96 -12.08 -8.46 15.17
N ASP A 97 -12.01 -8.54 13.84
CA ASP A 97 -13.12 -8.14 12.96
C ASP A 97 -14.34 -9.03 13.15
N MET A 98 -14.15 -10.36 13.23
CA MET A 98 -15.23 -11.31 13.52
C MET A 98 -15.92 -11.01 14.86
N LYS A 99 -15.15 -10.69 15.90
CA LYS A 99 -15.71 -10.26 17.20
C LYS A 99 -16.48 -8.94 17.08
N ARG A 100 -15.98 -7.96 16.32
CA ARG A 100 -16.70 -6.71 16.06
C ARG A 100 -18.01 -6.95 15.31
N GLN A 101 -18.02 -7.82 14.31
CA GLN A 101 -19.23 -8.18 13.56
C GLN A 101 -20.24 -8.88 14.47
N GLN A 102 -19.82 -9.82 15.31
CA GLN A 102 -20.72 -10.51 16.24
C GLN A 102 -21.42 -9.54 17.22
N ILE A 103 -20.68 -8.54 17.72
CA ILE A 103 -21.24 -7.49 18.58
C ILE A 103 -22.27 -6.64 17.81
N ARG A 104 -21.96 -6.26 16.56
CA ARG A 104 -22.89 -5.52 15.69
C ARG A 104 -24.17 -6.32 15.40
N THR A 105 -24.05 -7.60 15.08
CA THR A 105 -25.22 -8.47 14.81
C THR A 105 -26.10 -8.64 16.04
N ARG A 106 -25.51 -8.83 17.23
CA ARG A 106 -26.26 -8.89 18.50
C ARG A 106 -26.97 -7.58 18.82
N SER A 107 -26.31 -6.44 18.61
CA SER A 107 -26.92 -5.12 18.79
C SER A 107 -28.14 -4.95 17.87
N ASN A 108 -27.99 -5.27 16.58
CA ASN A 108 -29.06 -5.15 15.60
C ASN A 108 -30.26 -6.05 15.94
N ALA A 109 -30.02 -7.30 16.36
CA ALA A 109 -31.09 -8.20 16.79
C ALA A 109 -31.82 -7.71 18.04
N ASN A 110 -31.09 -7.13 19.01
CA ASN A 110 -31.68 -6.55 20.22
C ASN A 110 -32.52 -5.30 19.89
N VAL A 111 -32.03 -4.44 19.00
CA VAL A 111 -32.78 -3.26 18.51
C VAL A 111 -34.06 -3.70 17.81
N GLU A 112 -34.00 -4.74 16.96
CA GLU A 112 -35.16 -5.28 16.26
C GLU A 112 -36.19 -5.89 17.23
N LEU A 113 -35.73 -6.64 18.24
CA LEU A 113 -36.59 -7.21 19.29
C LEU A 113 -37.30 -6.10 20.09
N ILE A 114 -36.56 -5.08 20.52
CA ILE A 114 -37.10 -3.93 21.25
C ILE A 114 -38.12 -3.17 20.38
N ALA A 115 -37.83 -2.97 19.10
CA ALA A 115 -38.76 -2.34 18.16
C ALA A 115 -40.05 -3.15 18.01
N ARG A 116 -39.96 -4.47 17.82
CA ARG A 116 -41.14 -5.36 17.73
C ARG A 116 -41.97 -5.37 19.02
N VAL A 117 -41.33 -5.41 20.19
CA VAL A 117 -42.03 -5.35 21.49
C VAL A 117 -42.72 -4.00 21.66
N ARG A 118 -42.05 -2.89 21.32
CA ARG A 118 -42.64 -1.54 21.40
C ARG A 118 -43.85 -1.38 20.48
N VAL A 119 -43.79 -1.90 19.25
CA VAL A 119 -44.94 -1.92 18.32
C VAL A 119 -46.10 -2.75 18.88
N ARG A 120 -45.82 -3.93 19.45
CA ARG A 120 -46.84 -4.81 20.03
C ARG A 120 -47.48 -4.24 21.31
N ILE A 121 -46.77 -3.41 22.07
CA ILE A 121 -47.34 -2.67 23.22
C ILE A 121 -48.18 -1.50 22.72
N ARG A 122 -47.73 -0.76 21.70
CA ARG A 122 -48.49 0.35 21.12
C ARG A 122 -49.81 -0.10 20.47
N GLY A 123 -49.83 -1.26 19.80
CA GLY A 123 -51.04 -1.84 19.24
C GLY A 123 -52.06 -2.32 20.28
N ARG A 124 -51.63 -2.61 21.51
CA ARG A 124 -52.53 -2.97 22.62
C ARG A 124 -53.12 -1.76 23.35
N ASN A 125 -52.57 -0.56 23.14
CA ASN A 125 -53.04 0.70 23.74
C ASN A 125 -53.85 1.57 22.75
N MET A 126 -54.39 1.01 21.66
CA MET A 126 -55.44 1.69 20.90
C MET A 126 -56.78 1.40 21.57
N PRO A 127 -57.42 2.39 22.24
CA PRO A 127 -58.79 2.21 22.68
C PRO A 127 -59.66 2.10 21.44
N LEU A 128 -60.41 0.99 21.32
CA LEU A 128 -61.51 0.83 20.39
C LEU A 128 -62.60 1.86 20.75
N LEU A 129 -62.44 3.10 20.28
CA LEU A 129 -63.50 4.09 20.20
C LEU A 129 -64.29 3.83 18.91
N TYR A 130 -65.15 2.80 18.91
CA TYR A 130 -66.29 2.73 18.00
C TYR A 130 -67.34 1.78 18.59
N GLY A 131 -68.53 2.32 18.87
CA GLY A 131 -69.75 1.54 19.06
C GLY A 131 -70.44 1.75 20.40
N THR A 132 -71.17 2.86 20.54
CA THR A 132 -72.65 2.92 20.61
C THR A 132 -73.09 4.36 20.52
#